data_AF-A0A0R3TLG1-F1
#
_entry.id   AF-A0A0R3TLG1-F1
#
_cell.length_a   1.000
_cell.length_b   1.000
_cell.length_c   1.000
_cell.angle_alpha   90.00
_cell.angle_beta   90.00
_cell.angle_gamma   90.00
#
_symmetry.space_group_name_H-M   'P 1'
#
loop_
_entity.id
_entity.type
_entity.pdbx_description
1 polymer ?
#
loop_
_entity_poly.entity_id
_entity_poly.type
_entity_poly.pdbx_seq_one_letter_code
_entity_poly.pdbx_strand_id
1 'polypeptide(L)'
;MASSDISEHTRRKIIDDPGSGHKPVIAKNELHTSLLNFNQHPDKLCTAITNFMIRCAKKTIPQGKTKHYRVYWSRHLEELKRKRDALRNTADQTGRTEDVQAWRRQPAVLRQAILQAKRSLFDKFISNINYQSDSQRTFKFLGNLQNNMERPKKEPIAKENTFVRKSSRDLKIQVRQFGEIKEDIATPNNVITEPFRPCKLNAAIKQLKCKKSPGEDGIHPEFLIRMGPKPTKPC
;
A
#
# COMPACT_ATOMS: atom_id res chain seq x y z
N MET A 1 29.59 28.63 -60.90
CA MET A 1 28.64 27.60 -60.42
C MET A 1 28.51 27.79 -58.93
N ALA A 2 27.30 28.11 -58.49
CA ALA A 2 26.97 28.55 -57.13
C ALA A 2 26.37 27.39 -56.31
N SER A 3 26.34 27.59 -54.99
CA SER A 3 25.58 26.84 -53.96
C SER A 3 26.36 25.71 -53.29
N SER A 4 27.16 26.00 -52.26
CA SER A 4 26.78 26.14 -50.82
C SER A 4 26.81 24.78 -50.11
N ASP A 5 27.84 24.46 -49.32
CA ASP A 5 28.03 24.93 -47.94
C ASP A 5 26.69 25.02 -47.19
N ILE A 6 26.34 23.96 -46.45
CA ILE A 6 25.56 23.87 -45.20
C ILE A 6 25.22 22.38 -45.01
N SER A 7 26.15 21.56 -44.55
CA SER A 7 25.83 20.19 -44.05
C SER A 7 26.56 19.82 -42.75
N GLU A 8 27.25 20.77 -42.11
CA GLU A 8 28.03 20.49 -40.89
C GLU A 8 27.58 21.28 -39.65
N HIS A 9 26.32 21.71 -39.57
CA HIS A 9 25.85 22.44 -38.40
C HIS A 9 24.54 21.97 -37.77
N THR A 10 24.36 20.67 -37.58
CA THR A 10 23.35 20.18 -36.62
C THR A 10 23.76 18.88 -35.93
N ARG A 11 24.91 18.85 -35.25
CA ARG A 11 25.11 17.92 -34.13
C ARG A 11 24.55 18.58 -32.86
N ARG A 12 23.24 18.45 -32.63
CA ARG A 12 22.64 18.77 -31.33
C ARG A 12 23.21 17.79 -30.30
N LYS A 13 24.20 18.23 -29.52
CA LYS A 13 24.57 17.55 -28.27
C LYS A 13 23.37 17.68 -27.33
N ILE A 14 22.67 16.58 -27.10
CA ILE A 14 21.66 16.48 -26.05
C ILE A 14 22.43 16.59 -24.73
N ILE A 15 22.22 17.67 -24.00
CA ILE A 15 22.76 17.87 -22.66
C ILE A 15 21.89 17.02 -21.73
N ASP A 16 22.49 16.07 -21.02
CA ASP A 16 21.81 15.26 -20.02
C ASP A 16 21.38 16.14 -18.83
N ASP A 17 20.08 16.14 -18.52
CA ASP A 17 19.53 16.70 -17.28
C ASP A 17 19.66 15.65 -16.16
N PRO A 18 20.47 15.91 -15.11
CA PRO A 18 20.73 14.94 -14.05
C PRO A 18 19.54 14.75 -13.07
N GLY A 19 18.43 15.47 -13.24
CA GLY A 19 17.31 15.49 -12.29
C GLY A 19 16.27 14.39 -12.41
N SER A 20 16.22 13.65 -13.52
CA SER A 20 15.19 12.63 -13.75
C SER A 20 15.75 11.24 -13.48
N GLY A 21 15.41 10.65 -12.33
CA GLY A 21 15.81 9.29 -11.91
C GLY A 21 15.35 8.14 -12.82
N HIS A 22 14.90 8.43 -14.05
CA HIS A 22 14.68 7.45 -15.09
C HIS A 22 15.93 7.29 -15.94
N LYS A 23 16.66 6.19 -15.71
CA LYS A 23 17.66 5.71 -16.67
C LYS A 23 16.92 5.36 -17.98
N PRO A 24 17.20 6.02 -19.11
CA PRO A 24 16.72 5.54 -20.39
C PRO A 24 17.44 4.21 -20.66
N VAL A 25 16.69 3.11 -20.61
CA VAL A 25 17.15 1.83 -21.17
C VAL A 25 17.12 2.02 -22.68
N ILE A 26 18.22 2.55 -23.24
CA ILE A 26 18.46 2.53 -24.67
C ILE A 26 18.72 1.07 -25.03
N ALA A 27 17.64 0.34 -25.32
CA ALA A 27 17.76 -0.94 -25.98
C ALA A 27 18.35 -0.66 -27.36
N LYS A 28 19.61 -1.06 -27.56
CA LYS A 28 20.22 -1.20 -28.89
C LYS A 28 19.43 -2.28 -29.61
N ASN A 29 18.33 -1.88 -30.20
CA ASN A 29 17.45 -2.72 -30.97
C ASN A 29 18.15 -2.94 -32.32
N GLU A 30 19.01 -3.96 -32.39
CA GLU A 30 19.38 -4.60 -33.66
C GLU A 30 18.11 -5.25 -34.24
N LEU A 31 17.21 -4.42 -34.76
CA LEU A 31 16.09 -4.87 -35.55
C LEU A 31 16.65 -5.12 -36.94
N HIS A 32 16.89 -6.38 -37.26
CA HIS A 32 17.10 -6.82 -38.64
C HIS A 32 15.87 -6.39 -39.47
N THR A 33 15.98 -5.24 -40.11
CA THR A 33 15.03 -4.68 -41.08
C THR A 33 14.87 -5.57 -42.31
N SER A 34 15.76 -6.55 -42.49
CA SER A 34 15.77 -7.53 -43.56
C SER A 34 14.60 -8.53 -43.57
N LEU A 35 13.66 -8.46 -42.61
CA LEU A 35 12.53 -9.40 -42.51
C LEU A 35 11.23 -8.92 -43.21
N LEU A 36 11.15 -7.67 -43.66
CA LEU A 36 9.95 -7.12 -44.30
C LEU A 36 10.19 -6.99 -45.80
N ASN A 37 9.54 -7.87 -46.58
CA ASN A 37 9.56 -7.80 -48.03
C ASN A 37 8.36 -6.99 -48.54
N PHE A 38 8.62 -5.76 -48.97
CA PHE A 38 7.60 -4.82 -49.46
C PHE A 38 6.99 -5.20 -50.82
N ASN A 39 7.56 -6.19 -51.52
CA ASN A 39 7.05 -6.67 -52.81
C ASN A 39 5.99 -7.76 -52.67
N GLN A 40 5.58 -8.10 -51.44
CA GLN A 40 4.53 -9.09 -51.18
C GLN A 40 3.12 -8.49 -51.25
N HIS A 41 2.14 -9.37 -51.48
CA HIS A 41 0.72 -9.04 -51.40
C HIS A 41 0.38 -8.29 -50.09
N PRO A 42 -0.44 -7.22 -50.13
CA PRO A 42 -0.69 -6.34 -48.99
C PRO A 42 -1.14 -7.07 -47.72
N ASP A 43 -2.00 -8.08 -47.84
CA ASP A 43 -2.47 -8.86 -46.68
C ASP A 43 -1.35 -9.63 -45.97
N LYS A 44 -0.39 -10.16 -46.75
CA LYS A 44 0.78 -10.88 -46.20
C LYS A 44 1.72 -9.90 -45.52
N LEU A 45 1.89 -8.72 -46.11
CA LEU A 45 2.66 -7.62 -45.53
C LEU A 45 2.05 -7.15 -44.21
N CYS A 46 0.75 -6.90 -44.16
CA CYS A 46 0.02 -6.49 -42.95
C CYS A 46 0.17 -7.54 -41.83
N THR A 47 0.10 -8.82 -42.17
CA THR A 47 0.30 -9.93 -41.22
C THR A 47 1.75 -9.98 -40.71
N ALA A 48 2.73 -9.82 -41.60
CA ALA A 48 4.15 -9.81 -41.23
C ALA A 48 4.50 -8.63 -40.31
N ILE A 49 3.99 -7.42 -40.63
CA ILE A 49 4.14 -6.21 -39.81
C ILE A 49 3.48 -6.42 -38.44
N THR A 50 2.26 -6.98 -38.39
CA THR A 50 1.55 -7.25 -37.13
C THR A 50 2.32 -8.23 -36.25
N ASN A 51 2.81 -9.34 -36.81
CA ASN A 51 3.62 -10.31 -36.08
C ASN A 51 4.95 -9.73 -35.60
N PHE A 52 5.56 -8.86 -36.40
CA PHE A 52 6.77 -8.14 -36.02
C PHE A 52 6.51 -7.20 -34.83
N MET A 53 5.44 -6.40 -34.87
CA MET A 53 5.04 -5.53 -33.78
C MET A 53 4.76 -6.33 -32.50
N ILE A 54 4.04 -7.46 -32.60
CA ILE A 54 3.78 -8.35 -31.46
C ILE A 54 5.09 -8.92 -30.89
N ARG A 55 6.02 -9.32 -31.75
CA ARG A 55 7.33 -9.84 -31.33
C ARG A 55 8.15 -8.79 -30.59
N CYS A 56 8.19 -7.56 -31.10
CA CYS A 56 8.85 -6.43 -30.45
C CYS A 56 8.17 -6.11 -29.11
N ALA A 57 6.84 -6.05 -29.09
CA ALA A 57 6.07 -5.82 -27.87
C ALA A 57 6.35 -6.89 -26.81
N LYS A 58 6.40 -8.17 -27.18
CA LYS A 58 6.73 -9.27 -26.25
C LYS A 58 8.16 -9.20 -25.70
N LYS A 59 9.12 -8.69 -26.48
CA LYS A 59 10.52 -8.52 -26.04
C LYS A 59 10.68 -7.32 -25.11
N THR A 60 10.01 -6.21 -25.41
CA THR A 60 10.20 -4.93 -24.71
C THR A 60 9.25 -4.76 -23.53
N ILE A 61 8.03 -5.28 -23.61
CA ILE A 61 7.03 -5.20 -22.55
C ILE A 61 7.13 -6.48 -21.72
N PRO A 62 7.66 -6.44 -20.49
CA PRO A 62 7.67 -7.61 -19.63
C PRO A 62 6.22 -8.01 -19.35
N GLN A 63 5.76 -9.11 -19.96
CA GLN A 63 4.48 -9.74 -19.64
C GLN A 63 4.59 -10.49 -18.31
N GLY A 64 4.91 -9.75 -17.24
CA GLY A 64 4.95 -10.28 -15.89
C GLY A 64 3.56 -10.27 -15.30
N LYS A 65 3.01 -11.44 -14.96
CA LYS A 65 2.04 -11.48 -13.85
C LYS A 65 2.82 -11.02 -12.63
N THR A 66 2.50 -9.84 -12.09
CA THR A 66 3.05 -9.40 -10.80
C THR A 66 2.76 -10.50 -9.79
N LYS A 67 3.80 -11.24 -9.40
CA LYS A 67 3.65 -12.26 -8.37
C LYS A 67 3.32 -11.49 -7.11
N HIS A 68 2.08 -11.61 -6.64
CA HIS A 68 1.70 -11.08 -5.34
C HIS A 68 2.58 -11.78 -4.30
N TYR A 69 3.61 -11.07 -3.85
CA TYR A 69 4.50 -11.59 -2.82
C TYR A 69 3.68 -11.84 -1.56
N ARG A 70 3.83 -13.04 -1.04
CA ARG A 70 3.20 -13.47 0.20
C ARG A 70 4.34 -13.84 1.14
N VAL A 71 4.48 -13.10 2.23
CA VAL A 71 5.56 -13.27 3.23
C VAL A 71 5.64 -14.71 3.76
N TYR A 72 4.49 -15.39 3.87
CA TYR A 72 4.37 -16.77 4.35
C TYR A 72 4.61 -17.83 3.28
N TRP A 73 4.89 -17.44 2.03
CA TRP A 73 5.01 -18.38 0.92
C TRP A 73 6.43 -18.93 0.82
N SER A 74 6.64 -20.12 1.39
CA SER A 74 7.91 -20.84 1.34
C SER A 74 8.00 -21.79 0.16
N ARG A 75 9.22 -22.23 -0.15
CA ARG A 75 9.48 -23.28 -1.16
C ARG A 75 8.70 -24.57 -0.88
N HIS A 76 8.54 -24.94 0.39
CA HIS A 76 7.75 -26.09 0.81
C HIS A 76 6.27 -25.97 0.41
N LEU A 77 5.65 -24.80 0.58
CA LEU A 77 4.26 -24.57 0.14
C LEU A 77 4.11 -24.61 -1.38
N GLU A 78 5.13 -24.14 -2.11
CA GLU A 78 5.19 -24.25 -3.57
C GLU A 78 5.25 -25.71 -4.01
N GLU A 79 6.06 -26.54 -3.35
CA GLU A 79 6.15 -27.98 -3.61
C GLU A 79 4.84 -28.71 -3.31
N LEU A 80 4.17 -28.42 -2.19
CA LEU A 80 2.85 -28.97 -1.87
C LEU A 80 1.79 -28.57 -2.92
N LYS A 81 1.82 -27.31 -3.37
CA LYS A 81 0.92 -26.84 -4.43
C LYS A 81 1.19 -27.57 -5.75
N ARG A 82 2.45 -27.75 -6.13
CA ARG A 82 2.83 -28.52 -7.33
C ARG A 82 2.37 -29.98 -7.25
N LYS A 83 2.56 -30.64 -6.10
CA LYS A 83 2.09 -32.02 -5.87
C LYS A 83 0.58 -32.14 -6.03
N ARG A 84 -0.18 -31.21 -5.45
CA ARG A 84 -1.65 -31.14 -5.62
C ARG A 84 -2.04 -30.97 -7.09
N ASP A 85 -1.37 -30.07 -7.81
CA ASP A 85 -1.71 -29.78 -9.21
C ASP A 85 -1.35 -30.95 -10.13
N ALA A 86 -0.25 -31.66 -9.86
CA ALA A 86 0.11 -32.90 -10.55
C ALA A 86 -0.93 -34.00 -10.32
N LEU A 87 -1.34 -34.22 -9.07
CA LEU A 87 -2.36 -35.21 -8.71
C LEU A 87 -3.73 -34.89 -9.32
N ARG A 88 -4.08 -33.60 -9.45
CA ARG A 88 -5.29 -33.20 -10.18
C ARG A 88 -5.21 -33.62 -11.64
N ASN A 89 -4.10 -33.33 -12.31
CA ASN A 89 -3.92 -33.66 -13.72
C ASN A 89 -3.98 -35.19 -13.95
N THR A 90 -3.40 -35.98 -13.04
CA THR A 90 -3.49 -37.44 -13.08
C THR A 90 -4.92 -37.92 -12.89
N ALA A 91 -5.65 -37.40 -11.89
CA ALA A 91 -7.04 -37.76 -11.65
C ALA A 91 -7.95 -37.40 -12.85
N ASP A 92 -7.73 -36.23 -13.47
CA ASP A 92 -8.47 -35.80 -14.66
C ASP A 92 -8.20 -36.70 -15.89
N GLN A 93 -7.00 -37.28 -15.98
CA GLN A 93 -6.61 -38.19 -17.08
C GLN A 93 -7.10 -39.62 -16.87
N THR A 94 -6.95 -40.17 -15.66
CA THR A 94 -7.16 -41.59 -15.39
C THR A 94 -8.59 -41.90 -14.92
N GLY A 95 -9.26 -40.94 -14.28
CA GLY A 95 -10.64 -41.09 -13.79
C GLY A 95 -10.82 -42.15 -12.68
N ARG A 96 -9.74 -42.78 -12.19
CA ARG A 96 -9.79 -43.79 -11.13
C ARG A 96 -10.15 -43.17 -9.79
N THR A 97 -10.93 -43.90 -9.00
CA THR A 97 -11.38 -43.45 -7.68
C THR A 97 -10.21 -43.23 -6.72
N GLU A 98 -9.15 -44.03 -6.82
CA GLU A 98 -7.92 -43.92 -6.01
C GLU A 98 -7.21 -42.59 -6.26
N ASP A 99 -7.03 -42.19 -7.52
CA ASP A 99 -6.38 -40.94 -7.90
C ASP A 99 -7.21 -39.72 -7.48
N VAL A 100 -8.53 -39.81 -7.58
CA VAL A 100 -9.46 -38.77 -7.10
C VAL A 100 -9.38 -38.64 -5.57
N GLN A 101 -9.31 -39.76 -4.83
CA GLN A 101 -9.16 -39.74 -3.37
C GLN A 101 -7.80 -39.14 -2.97
N ALA A 102 -6.71 -39.52 -3.65
CA ALA A 102 -5.38 -38.98 -3.40
C ALA A 102 -5.34 -37.46 -3.65
N TRP A 103 -5.94 -36.99 -4.74
CA TRP A 103 -6.08 -35.57 -5.03
C TRP A 103 -6.91 -34.84 -3.96
N ARG A 104 -8.05 -35.39 -3.52
CA ARG A 104 -8.95 -34.75 -2.54
C ARG A 104 -8.31 -34.54 -1.16
N ARG A 105 -7.31 -35.33 -0.77
CA ARG A 105 -6.57 -35.14 0.49
C ARG A 105 -5.61 -33.94 0.45
N GLN A 106 -5.07 -33.61 -0.72
CA GLN A 106 -4.03 -32.57 -0.86
C GLN A 106 -4.48 -31.13 -0.55
N PRO A 107 -5.71 -30.69 -0.89
CA PRO A 107 -6.23 -29.39 -0.47
C PRO A 107 -6.22 -29.20 1.05
N ALA A 108 -6.52 -30.24 1.84
CA ALA A 108 -6.52 -30.17 3.30
C ALA A 108 -5.09 -29.99 3.83
N VAL A 109 -4.15 -30.80 3.33
CA VAL A 109 -2.72 -30.71 3.68
C VAL A 109 -2.15 -29.33 3.34
N LEU A 110 -2.42 -28.82 2.14
CA LEU A 110 -1.96 -27.49 1.72
C LEU A 110 -2.58 -26.37 2.58
N ARG A 111 -3.87 -26.46 2.90
CA ARG A 111 -4.54 -25.49 3.79
C ARG A 111 -3.91 -25.49 5.18
N GLN A 112 -3.64 -26.67 5.75
CA GLN A 112 -3.00 -26.80 7.05
C GLN A 112 -1.59 -26.20 7.05
N ALA A 113 -0.77 -26.52 6.05
CA ALA A 113 0.58 -25.97 5.94
C ALA A 113 0.57 -24.44 5.77
N ILE A 114 -0.38 -23.89 4.99
CA ILE A 114 -0.55 -22.43 4.87
C ILE A 114 -0.93 -21.81 6.22
N LEU A 115 -1.84 -22.43 6.97
CA LEU A 115 -2.24 -21.95 8.28
C LEU A 115 -1.07 -21.96 9.27
N GLN A 116 -0.28 -23.03 9.29
CA GLN A 116 0.93 -23.13 10.11
C GLN A 116 1.97 -22.06 9.73
N ALA A 117 2.23 -21.85 8.43
CA ALA A 117 3.17 -20.82 7.98
C ALA A 117 2.73 -19.40 8.35
N LYS A 118 1.41 -19.14 8.35
CA LYS A 118 0.85 -17.86 8.82
C LYS A 118 1.01 -17.71 10.33
N ARG A 119 0.73 -18.76 11.10
CA ARG A 119 0.88 -18.78 12.56
C ARG A 119 2.33 -18.56 12.96
N SER A 120 3.28 -19.30 12.40
CA SER A 120 4.70 -19.15 12.73
C SER A 120 5.24 -17.74 12.44
N LEU A 121 4.79 -17.11 11.35
CA LEU A 121 5.14 -15.71 11.08
C LEU A 121 4.49 -14.73 12.05
N PHE A 122 3.26 -15.01 12.47
CA PHE A 122 2.60 -14.23 13.50
C PHE A 122 3.31 -14.39 14.86
N ASP A 123 3.68 -15.60 15.24
CA ASP A 123 4.41 -15.88 16.48
C ASP A 123 5.76 -15.17 16.48
N LYS A 124 6.49 -15.23 15.35
CA LYS A 124 7.73 -14.48 15.15
C LYS A 124 7.52 -12.96 15.21
N PHE A 125 6.39 -12.47 14.70
CA PHE A 125 6.03 -11.06 14.80
C PHE A 125 5.78 -10.65 16.25
N ILE A 126 5.03 -11.45 17.01
CA ILE A 126 4.75 -11.19 18.43
C ILE A 126 6.03 -11.29 19.27
N SER A 127 6.91 -12.26 19.02
CA SER A 127 8.17 -12.37 19.77
C SER A 127 9.13 -11.20 19.51
N ASN A 128 8.99 -10.53 18.36
CA ASN A 128 9.86 -9.43 17.96
C ASN A 128 9.27 -8.05 18.27
N ILE A 129 8.00 -7.94 18.66
CA ILE A 129 7.39 -6.63 18.92
C ILE A 129 7.90 -6.11 20.27
N ASN A 130 8.52 -4.93 20.25
CA ASN A 130 8.90 -4.21 21.47
C ASN A 130 8.01 -2.98 21.62
N TYR A 131 7.18 -2.96 22.67
CA TYR A 131 6.22 -1.89 22.94
C TYR A 131 6.87 -0.54 23.29
N GLN A 132 8.10 -0.56 23.82
CA GLN A 132 8.86 0.62 24.22
C GLN A 132 9.59 1.30 23.07
N SER A 133 9.89 0.58 21.98
CA SER A 133 10.55 1.17 20.80
C SER A 133 9.60 1.34 19.62
N ASP A 134 8.63 0.43 19.46
CA ASP A 134 7.72 0.32 18.32
C ASP A 134 6.26 0.70 18.70
N SER A 135 6.10 1.73 19.54
CA SER A 135 4.79 2.13 20.10
C SER A 135 3.72 2.35 19.03
N GLN A 136 4.01 3.09 17.96
CA GLN A 136 3.05 3.31 16.86
C GLN A 136 2.61 2.02 16.17
N ARG A 137 3.57 1.12 15.91
CA ARG A 137 3.31 -0.16 15.25
C ARG A 137 2.43 -1.04 16.12
N THR A 138 2.73 -1.05 17.41
CA THR A 138 1.95 -1.71 18.47
C THR A 138 0.53 -1.19 18.51
N PHE A 139 0.33 0.12 18.57
CA PHE A 139 -1.00 0.70 18.59
C PHE A 139 -1.82 0.35 17.39
N LYS A 140 -1.22 0.44 16.19
CA LYS A 140 -1.91 0.07 14.96
C LYS A 140 -2.34 -1.40 15.00
N PHE A 141 -1.49 -2.27 15.53
CA PHE A 141 -1.81 -3.68 15.73
C PHE A 141 -2.96 -3.88 16.73
N LEU A 142 -2.89 -3.28 17.92
CA LEU A 142 -3.95 -3.36 18.94
C LEU A 142 -5.28 -2.80 18.43
N GLY A 143 -5.24 -1.68 17.70
CA GLY A 143 -6.43 -1.10 17.08
C GLY A 143 -7.05 -2.00 16.01
N ASN A 144 -6.25 -2.76 15.27
CA ASN A 144 -6.75 -3.76 14.31
C ASN A 144 -7.38 -4.97 15.00
N LEU A 145 -6.88 -5.38 16.17
CA LEU A 145 -7.45 -6.48 16.95
C LEU A 145 -8.81 -6.10 17.56
N GLN A 146 -8.94 -4.85 18.03
CA GLN A 146 -10.15 -4.37 18.68
C GLN A 146 -11.31 -4.08 17.71
N ASN A 147 -11.15 -4.26 16.39
CA ASN A 147 -12.19 -4.10 15.36
C ASN A 147 -13.04 -2.81 15.45
N ASN A 148 -12.56 -1.77 16.14
CA ASN A 148 -13.25 -0.47 16.27
C ASN A 148 -13.30 0.34 14.97
N MET A 149 -12.76 -0.22 13.89
CA MET A 149 -12.98 0.25 12.54
C MET A 149 -14.16 -0.57 11.99
N GLU A 150 -15.39 -0.22 12.38
CA GLU A 150 -16.54 -0.57 11.54
C GLU A 150 -16.19 -0.14 10.12
N ARG A 151 -16.00 -1.12 9.24
CA ARG A 151 -15.82 -0.81 7.83
C ARG A 151 -17.13 -0.15 7.42
N PRO A 152 -17.12 1.08 6.89
CA PRO A 152 -18.35 1.70 6.42
C PRO A 152 -18.99 0.72 5.46
N LYS A 153 -20.22 0.29 5.79
CA LYS A 153 -21.01 -0.57 4.92
C LYS A 153 -21.07 0.13 3.57
N LYS A 154 -20.61 -0.55 2.52
CA LYS A 154 -20.74 -0.05 1.15
C LYS A 154 -22.17 -0.30 0.70
N GLU A 155 -23.10 0.46 1.28
CA GLU A 155 -24.46 0.53 0.76
C GLU A 155 -24.43 1.41 -0.50
N PRO A 156 -25.18 1.06 -1.56
CA PRO A 156 -25.33 1.91 -2.72
C PRO A 156 -25.88 3.26 -2.27
N ILE A 157 -25.12 4.33 -2.49
CA ILE A 157 -25.54 5.68 -2.17
C ILE A 157 -26.66 6.06 -3.15
N ALA A 158 -27.92 5.96 -2.73
CA ALA A 158 -29.01 6.67 -3.38
C ALA A 158 -28.80 8.17 -3.10
N LYS A 159 -28.43 8.95 -4.12
CA LYS A 159 -28.37 10.40 -4.02
C LYS A 159 -29.67 10.97 -4.56
N GLU A 160 -30.59 11.32 -3.67
CA GLU A 160 -31.58 12.34 -3.94
C GLU A 160 -31.13 13.67 -3.32
N ASN A 161 -31.03 14.66 -4.21
CA ASN A 161 -31.25 16.08 -4.00
C ASN A 161 -30.14 16.96 -3.37
N THR A 162 -29.82 17.97 -4.19
CA THR A 162 -29.37 19.33 -3.87
C THR A 162 -27.92 19.52 -3.41
N PHE A 163 -27.06 19.71 -4.41
CA PHE A 163 -25.70 20.20 -4.29
C PHE A 163 -25.69 21.69 -3.89
N VAL A 164 -25.54 21.97 -2.60
CA VAL A 164 -24.95 23.24 -2.13
C VAL A 164 -23.57 22.94 -1.60
N ARG A 165 -22.57 23.28 -2.40
CA ARG A 165 -21.14 23.12 -2.12
C ARG A 165 -20.70 24.14 -1.06
N LYS A 166 -20.96 23.88 0.22
CA LYS A 166 -20.28 24.63 1.29
C LYS A 166 -18.80 24.26 1.25
N SER A 167 -17.98 25.21 0.83
CA SER A 167 -16.54 25.03 0.75
C SER A 167 -15.96 25.05 2.17
N SER A 168 -14.91 24.28 2.40
CA SER A 168 -14.19 24.17 3.69
C SER A 168 -13.61 25.50 4.23
N ARG A 169 -13.82 26.62 3.54
CA ARG A 169 -13.35 27.95 3.92
C ARG A 169 -14.32 28.71 4.84
N ASP A 170 -15.60 28.36 4.85
CA ASP A 170 -16.61 29.12 5.62
C ASP A 170 -16.66 28.75 7.12
N LEU A 171 -16.10 27.59 7.50
CA LEU A 171 -15.95 27.18 8.91
C LEU A 171 -14.76 27.84 9.63
N LYS A 172 -13.92 28.61 8.92
CA LYS A 172 -12.70 29.20 9.48
C LYS A 172 -12.87 30.62 10.03
N ILE A 173 -14.04 31.24 9.85
CA ILE A 173 -14.27 32.64 10.25
C ILE A 173 -14.86 32.77 11.67
N GLN A 174 -15.46 31.72 12.25
CA GLN A 174 -16.02 31.78 13.63
C GLN A 174 -15.06 31.34 14.75
N VAL A 175 -13.82 30.92 14.45
CA VAL A 175 -12.87 30.43 15.49
C VAL A 175 -11.84 31.51 15.88
N ARG A 176 -11.96 32.74 15.37
CA ARG A 176 -10.99 33.83 15.63
C ARG A 176 -11.42 34.87 16.69
N GLN A 177 -12.56 34.72 17.33
CA GLN A 177 -13.04 35.66 18.37
C GLN A 177 -13.27 34.98 19.73
N PHE A 178 -12.32 34.21 20.25
CA PHE A 178 -12.28 33.92 21.69
C PHE A 178 -10.83 33.61 22.08
N GLY A 179 -10.12 34.63 22.58
CA GLY A 179 -8.72 34.44 22.95
C GLY A 179 -8.00 35.64 23.56
N GLU A 180 -8.70 36.59 24.18
CA GLU A 180 -8.08 37.51 25.13
C GLU A 180 -8.98 37.67 26.35
N ILE A 181 -8.80 36.78 27.32
CA ILE A 181 -9.05 37.07 28.72
C ILE A 181 -7.78 36.64 29.44
N LYS A 182 -6.87 37.59 29.67
CA LYS A 182 -5.86 37.46 30.71
C LYS A 182 -6.57 37.83 32.01
N GLU A 183 -6.94 36.83 32.78
CA GLU A 183 -7.28 37.01 34.18
C GLU A 183 -6.00 36.87 34.99
N ASP A 184 -5.45 38.01 35.42
CA ASP A 184 -4.45 38.06 36.48
C ASP A 184 -5.18 37.80 37.81
N ILE A 185 -5.22 36.53 38.23
CA ILE A 185 -5.74 36.16 39.56
C ILE A 185 -4.59 35.52 40.34
N ALA A 186 -4.08 36.28 41.31
CA ALA A 186 -3.24 35.78 42.39
C ALA A 186 -3.93 34.58 43.05
N THR A 187 -3.35 33.39 42.91
CA THR A 187 -3.97 32.14 43.38
C THR A 187 -3.46 31.82 44.80
N PRO A 188 -4.34 31.65 45.81
CA PRO A 188 -3.94 31.16 47.12
C PRO A 188 -3.58 29.65 47.05
N ASN A 189 -2.73 29.21 47.98
CA ASN A 189 -2.05 27.91 48.04
C ASN A 189 -2.96 26.67 48.31
N ASN A 190 -4.15 26.59 47.70
CA ASN A 190 -5.08 25.45 47.82
C ASN A 190 -5.09 24.54 46.56
N VAL A 191 -4.13 24.72 45.66
CA VAL A 191 -4.13 24.17 44.29
C VAL A 191 -4.01 22.63 44.24
N ILE A 192 -3.59 21.97 45.32
CA ILE A 192 -3.29 20.52 45.34
C ILE A 192 -4.42 19.67 45.98
N THR A 193 -5.37 20.29 46.69
CA THR A 193 -6.45 19.54 47.39
C THR A 193 -7.76 19.45 46.62
N GLU A 194 -7.98 20.27 45.60
CA GLU A 194 -9.20 20.21 44.78
C GLU A 194 -9.11 19.18 43.66
N PRO A 195 -10.17 18.38 43.42
CA PRO A 195 -10.24 17.45 42.29
C PRO A 195 -10.07 18.18 40.95
N PHE A 196 -9.19 17.68 40.09
CA PHE A 196 -8.96 18.28 38.77
C PHE A 196 -10.26 18.32 37.95
N ARG A 197 -10.63 19.51 37.47
CA ARG A 197 -11.74 19.63 36.52
C ARG A 197 -11.41 18.84 35.23
N PRO A 198 -12.33 17.99 34.72
CA PRO A 198 -12.11 17.21 33.51
C PRO A 198 -11.70 18.04 32.27
N CYS A 199 -12.12 19.30 32.20
CA CYS A 199 -11.71 20.23 31.13
C CYS A 199 -10.21 20.57 31.17
N LYS A 200 -9.64 20.78 32.37
CA LYS A 200 -8.20 21.03 32.56
C LYS A 200 -7.39 19.78 32.20
N LEU A 201 -7.87 18.60 32.60
CA LEU A 201 -7.23 17.33 32.25
C LEU A 201 -7.22 17.09 30.73
N ASN A 202 -8.36 17.29 30.06
CA ASN A 202 -8.44 17.15 28.60
C ASN A 202 -7.59 18.18 27.84
N ALA A 203 -7.47 19.40 28.36
CA ALA A 203 -6.58 20.42 27.79
C ALA A 203 -5.10 20.00 27.90
N ALA A 204 -4.68 19.47 29.06
CA ALA A 204 -3.34 18.94 29.27
C ALA A 204 -3.04 17.73 28.37
N ILE A 205 -3.98 16.80 28.22
CA ILE A 205 -3.84 15.63 27.32
C ILE A 205 -3.68 16.09 25.87
N LYS A 206 -4.38 17.13 25.43
CA LYS A 206 -4.23 17.70 24.07
C LYS A 206 -2.89 18.39 23.85
N GLN A 207 -2.23 18.87 24.90
CA GLN A 207 -0.91 19.50 24.81
C GLN A 207 0.23 18.47 24.70
N LEU A 208 -0.05 17.18 24.96
CA LEU A 208 0.94 16.12 24.78
C LEU A 208 1.35 16.04 23.30
N LYS A 209 2.67 16.13 23.06
CA LYS A 209 3.24 16.01 21.72
C LYS A 209 3.35 14.54 21.35
N CYS A 210 2.71 14.15 20.25
CA CYS A 210 2.93 12.85 19.62
C CYS A 210 4.40 12.70 19.21
N LYS A 211 4.88 11.45 19.13
CA LYS A 211 6.22 11.06 18.65
C LYS A 211 7.38 11.50 19.54
N LYS A 212 7.15 11.60 20.86
CA LYS A 212 8.22 11.83 21.83
C LYS A 212 8.69 10.52 22.44
N SER A 213 9.92 10.56 22.95
CA SER A 213 10.51 9.48 23.73
C SER A 213 9.60 9.12 24.90
N PRO A 214 9.52 7.85 25.29
CA PRO A 214 8.77 7.44 26.46
C PRO A 214 9.38 8.04 27.73
N GLY A 215 8.55 8.17 28.76
CA GLY A 215 9.02 8.56 30.10
C GLY A 215 9.84 7.47 30.77
N GLU A 216 10.25 7.71 32.02
CA GLU A 216 10.94 6.72 32.86
C GLU A 216 10.08 5.47 33.13
N ASP A 217 8.76 5.64 33.12
CA ASP A 217 7.76 4.58 33.16
C ASP A 217 7.65 3.74 31.87
N GLY A 218 8.37 4.12 30.82
CA GLY A 218 8.34 3.46 29.51
C GLY A 218 7.05 3.71 28.73
N ILE A 219 6.18 4.63 29.17
CA ILE A 219 4.90 4.90 28.54
C ILE A 219 5.07 6.01 27.49
N HIS A 220 4.66 5.73 26.26
CA HIS A 220 4.62 6.74 25.20
C HIS A 220 3.40 7.66 25.32
N PRO A 221 3.52 8.95 24.95
CA PRO A 221 2.41 9.91 25.04
C PRO A 221 1.21 9.52 24.17
N GLU A 222 1.41 8.74 23.10
CA GLU A 222 0.33 8.19 22.28
C GLU A 222 -0.65 7.31 23.06
N PHE A 223 -0.21 6.67 24.17
CA PHE A 223 -1.08 5.84 25.03
C PHE A 223 -2.03 6.74 25.79
N LEU A 224 -1.51 7.77 26.42
CA LEU A 224 -2.29 8.71 27.22
C LEU A 224 -3.32 9.48 26.38
N ILE A 225 -2.96 9.89 25.16
CA ILE A 225 -3.87 10.62 24.25
C ILE A 225 -5.08 9.77 23.82
N ARG A 226 -4.94 8.44 23.76
CA ARG A 226 -5.95 7.53 23.18
C ARG A 226 -6.66 6.63 24.18
N MET A 227 -6.20 6.55 25.42
CA MET A 227 -6.85 5.80 26.51
C MET A 227 -8.13 6.49 27.03
N GLY A 228 -8.28 7.80 26.80
CA GLY A 228 -9.47 8.55 27.23
C GLY A 228 -10.68 8.42 26.29
N PRO A 229 -11.90 8.75 26.76
CA PRO A 229 -13.09 8.83 25.91
C PRO A 229 -12.81 9.74 24.71
N LYS A 230 -13.12 9.29 23.49
CA LYS A 230 -13.05 10.18 22.32
C LYS A 230 -13.93 11.38 22.61
N PRO A 231 -13.41 12.62 22.53
CA PRO A 231 -14.23 13.79 22.78
C PRO A 231 -15.39 13.78 21.78
N THR A 232 -16.60 13.53 22.28
CA THR A 232 -17.83 13.77 21.54
C THR A 232 -17.83 15.24 21.18
N LYS A 233 -18.03 15.54 19.89
CA LYS A 233 -18.16 16.94 19.46
C LYS A 233 -19.27 17.58 20.31
N PRO A 234 -19.03 18.75 20.93
CA PRO A 234 -20.11 19.46 21.59
C PRO A 234 -21.19 19.78 20.55
N CYS A 235 -22.46 19.57 20.93
CA CYS A 235 -23.63 20.00 20.19
C CYS A 235 -23.64 21.53 20.02
#